data_AF-A0A2A2KV06-F1
#
_entry.id   AF-A0A2A2KV06-F1
#
_cell.length_a   1.000
_cell.length_b   1.000
_cell.length_c   1.000
_cell.angle_alpha   90.00
_cell.angle_beta   90.00
_cell.angle_gamma   90.00
#
_symmetry.space_group_name_H-M   'P 1'
#
loop_
_entity.id
_entity.type
_entity.pdbx_description
1 polymer ?
#
loop_
_entity_poly.entity_id
_entity_poly.type
_entity_poly.pdbx_seq_one_letter_code
_entity_poly.pdbx_strand_id
1 'polypeptide(L)'
;MLLARRTLGPLLNSFRKSSHGHGHTSVPAPVKYTGQSPNGFIEDGWSGARLPIDVRNKWLFATKVIAFLGVGYWAPFFIVEYQLRKNNAH
;
A
#
# COMPACT_ATOMS: atom_id res chain seq x y z
N MET A 1 -25.94 -33.12 30.91
CA MET A 1 -25.82 -32.82 29.45
C MET A 1 -25.90 -31.32 29.09
N LEU A 2 -26.10 -30.38 30.02
CA LEU A 2 -26.16 -28.93 29.69
C LEU A 2 -24.79 -28.21 29.68
N LEU A 3 -23.76 -28.74 30.34
CA LEU A 3 -22.45 -28.07 30.43
C LEU A 3 -21.60 -28.19 29.15
N ALA A 4 -21.68 -29.31 28.42
CA ALA A 4 -20.88 -29.54 27.22
C ALA A 4 -21.27 -28.62 26.04
N ARG A 5 -22.53 -28.16 25.99
CA ARG A 5 -23.03 -27.27 24.93
C ARG A 5 -22.52 -25.83 25.06
N ARG A 6 -22.12 -25.42 26.27
CA ARG A 6 -21.71 -24.03 26.55
C ARG A 6 -20.24 -23.76 26.19
N THR A 7 -19.40 -24.79 26.15
CA THR A 7 -17.98 -24.69 25.82
C THR A 7 -17.66 -25.03 24.36
N LEU A 8 -18.44 -25.92 23.73
CA LEU A 8 -18.22 -26.34 22.34
C LEU A 8 -18.93 -25.48 21.30
N GLY A 9 -19.97 -24.74 21.69
CA GLY A 9 -20.71 -23.84 20.80
C GLY A 9 -19.85 -22.77 20.12
N PRO A 10 -18.98 -22.05 20.84
CA PRO A 10 -18.11 -21.02 20.25
C PRO A 10 -17.07 -21.61 19.27
N LEU A 11 -16.55 -22.81 19.58
CA LEU A 11 -15.53 -23.49 18.78
C LEU A 11 -16.11 -23.99 17.44
N LEU A 12 -17.29 -24.63 17.48
CA LEU A 12 -17.98 -25.08 16.27
C LEU A 12 -18.43 -23.90 15.39
N ASN A 13 -18.85 -22.78 16.00
CA ASN A 13 -19.20 -21.57 15.24
C ASN A 13 -17.98 -20.90 14.60
N SER A 14 -16.78 -21.02 15.17
CA SER A 14 -15.54 -20.48 14.59
C SER A 14 -15.04 -21.32 13.42
N PHE A 15 -15.18 -22.65 13.46
CA PHE A 15 -14.92 -23.51 12.30
C PHE A 15 -15.98 -23.38 11.18
N ARG A 16 -17.23 -23.09 11.54
CA ARG A 16 -18.29 -22.84 10.54
C ARG A 16 -18.12 -21.49 9.83
N LYS A 17 -17.52 -20.49 10.49
CA LYS A 17 -17.28 -19.17 9.90
C LYS A 17 -16.03 -19.09 9.01
N SER A 18 -15.11 -20.07 9.11
CA SER A 18 -13.93 -20.13 8.23
C SER A 18 -14.16 -20.84 6.90
N SER A 19 -15.31 -21.51 6.72
CA SER A 19 -15.58 -22.36 5.55
C SER A 19 -16.59 -21.79 4.55
N HIS A 20 -17.16 -20.61 4.79
CA HIS A 20 -18.04 -19.91 3.84
C HIS A 20 -17.58 -18.47 3.61
N GLY A 21 -16.70 -18.31 2.62
CA GLY A 21 -16.23 -17.02 2.12
C GLY A 21 -15.92 -17.07 0.63
N HIS A 22 -16.68 -17.83 -0.16
CA HIS A 22 -16.69 -17.68 -1.61
C HIS A 22 -17.64 -16.53 -1.95
N GLY A 23 -17.08 -15.33 -2.06
CA GLY A 23 -17.80 -14.13 -2.46
C GLY A 23 -16.80 -13.09 -2.94
N HIS A 24 -16.72 -12.93 -4.27
CA HIS A 24 -16.12 -11.78 -4.91
C HIS A 24 -16.59 -10.48 -4.23
N THR A 25 -15.73 -9.46 -4.20
CA THR A 25 -15.97 -8.11 -3.67
C THR A 25 -16.07 -7.96 -2.14
N SER A 26 -14.95 -8.13 -1.45
CA SER A 26 -14.63 -7.28 -0.29
C SER A 26 -13.12 -7.30 -0.09
N VAL A 27 -12.48 -6.15 -0.31
CA VAL A 27 -11.15 -5.88 0.25
C VAL A 27 -11.21 -6.33 1.71
N PRO A 28 -10.39 -7.29 2.17
CA PRO A 28 -10.37 -7.64 3.58
C PRO A 28 -10.05 -6.34 4.32
N ALA A 29 -11.03 -5.84 5.07
CA ALA A 29 -10.82 -4.66 5.90
C ALA A 29 -9.54 -4.95 6.71
N PRO A 30 -8.49 -4.13 6.57
CA PRO A 30 -7.22 -4.42 7.21
C PRO A 30 -7.51 -4.61 8.69
N VAL A 31 -7.16 -5.78 9.22
CA VAL A 31 -7.26 -6.10 10.64
C VAL A 31 -6.61 -4.93 11.35
N LYS A 32 -7.44 -4.09 11.99
CA LYS A 32 -6.95 -3.03 12.86
C LYS A 32 -6.40 -3.74 14.08
N TYR A 33 -5.13 -4.12 14.02
CA TYR A 33 -4.41 -4.55 15.21
C TYR A 33 -4.47 -3.37 16.18
N THR A 34 -5.24 -3.57 17.24
CA THR A 34 -5.43 -2.63 18.34
C THR A 34 -4.06 -2.33 18.94
N GLY A 35 -3.45 -1.19 18.58
CA GLY A 35 -2.13 -0.79 19.08
C GLY A 35 -1.28 0.07 18.14
N GLN A 36 -1.66 0.26 16.88
CA GLN A 36 -0.86 1.04 15.93
C GLN A 36 -0.96 2.55 16.20
N SER A 37 -0.11 3.05 17.09
CA SER A 37 0.13 4.49 17.30
C SER A 37 0.79 5.11 16.05
N PRO A 38 0.50 6.37 15.70
CA PRO A 38 1.19 7.07 14.60
C PRO A 38 2.73 6.98 14.68
N ASN A 39 3.27 6.86 15.89
CA ASN A 39 4.70 6.74 16.18
C ASN A 39 5.13 5.33 16.65
N GLY A 40 4.24 4.34 16.60
CA GLY A 40 4.52 2.96 17.04
C GLY A 40 5.23 2.11 15.99
N PHE A 41 5.83 1.00 16.45
CA PHE A 41 6.42 -0.04 15.59
C PHE A 41 5.41 -0.51 14.55
N ILE A 42 5.86 -0.58 13.30
CA ILE A 42 5.04 -1.00 12.18
C ILE A 42 5.09 -2.53 12.12
N GLU A 43 4.00 -3.20 12.50
CA GLU A 43 3.86 -4.63 12.24
C GLU A 43 3.69 -4.85 10.73
N ASP A 44 4.78 -5.33 10.10
CA ASP A 44 5.08 -6.03 8.83
C ASP A 44 4.11 -6.05 7.62
N GLY A 45 3.02 -5.28 7.62
CA GLY A 45 2.11 -5.10 6.48
C GLY A 45 1.79 -3.65 6.15
N TRP A 46 2.26 -2.69 6.97
CA TRP A 46 1.89 -1.27 6.90
C TRP A 46 3.05 -0.30 6.66
N SER A 47 4.27 -0.81 6.42
CA SER A 47 5.46 0.03 6.20
C SER A 47 5.28 0.98 5.01
N GLY A 48 4.69 0.48 3.93
CA GLY A 48 4.33 1.28 2.76
C GLY A 48 3.13 2.21 2.94
N ALA A 49 2.31 2.06 3.99
CA ALA A 49 1.09 2.84 4.18
C ALA A 49 1.36 4.29 4.62
N ARG A 50 2.57 4.58 5.13
CA ARG A 50 3.00 5.91 5.54
C ARG A 50 3.69 6.71 4.43
N LEU A 51 3.98 6.08 3.30
CA LEU A 51 4.62 6.75 2.18
C LEU A 51 3.57 7.53 1.37
N PRO A 52 3.90 8.76 0.90
CA PRO A 52 3.01 9.53 0.03
C PRO A 52 2.89 8.91 -1.39
N ILE A 53 3.55 7.79 -1.62
CA ILE A 53 3.57 7.04 -2.87
C ILE A 53 3.20 5.59 -2.60
N ASP A 54 2.28 5.05 -3.40
CA ASP A 54 1.90 3.65 -3.30
C ASP A 54 3.06 2.74 -3.75
N VAL A 55 3.50 1.87 -2.83
CA VAL A 55 4.60 0.91 -3.01
C VAL A 55 4.13 -0.53 -3.14
N ARG A 56 2.81 -0.80 -3.16
CA ARG A 56 2.27 -2.18 -3.19
C ARG A 56 2.58 -2.89 -4.51
N ASN A 57 2.51 -2.17 -5.62
CA ASN A 57 2.85 -2.71 -6.94
C ASN A 57 4.26 -2.27 -7.34
N LYS A 58 5.21 -3.22 -7.32
CA LYS A 58 6.62 -2.97 -7.64
C LYS A 58 6.83 -2.33 -9.02
N TRP A 59 6.01 -2.68 -10.01
CA TRP A 59 6.15 -2.16 -11.37
C TRP A 59 5.65 -0.73 -11.48
N LEU A 60 4.48 -0.43 -10.90
CA LEU A 60 3.97 0.94 -10.85
C LEU A 60 4.88 1.85 -10.02
N PHE A 61 5.43 1.34 -8.92
CA PHE A 61 6.41 2.05 -8.12
C PHE A 61 7.67 2.36 -8.93
N ALA A 62 8.24 1.36 -9.61
CA ALA A 62 9.42 1.55 -10.46
C ALA A 62 9.17 2.60 -11.55
N THR A 63 8.02 2.56 -12.23
CA THR A 63 7.65 3.57 -13.23
C THR A 63 7.60 4.97 -12.63
N LYS A 64 6.98 5.15 -11.45
CA LYS A 64 6.91 6.45 -10.78
C LYS A 64 8.30 6.98 -10.40
N VAL A 65 9.16 6.11 -9.87
CA VAL A 65 10.53 6.47 -9.49
C VAL A 65 11.36 6.86 -10.71
N ILE A 66 11.29 6.08 -11.79
CA ILE A 66 12.00 6.38 -13.04
C ILE A 66 11.52 7.69 -13.65
N ALA A 67 10.21 7.93 -13.70
CA ALA A 67 9.66 9.18 -14.21
C ALA A 67 10.11 10.38 -13.38
N PHE A 68 10.02 10.30 -12.05
CA PHE A 68 10.41 11.38 -11.16
C PHE A 68 11.90 11.73 -11.28
N LEU A 69 12.77 10.71 -11.21
CA LEU A 69 14.22 10.91 -11.32
C LEU A 69 14.63 11.32 -12.74
N GLY A 70 14.00 10.73 -13.76
CA GLY A 70 14.25 11.05 -15.16
C GLY A 70 13.94 12.51 -15.47
N VAL A 71 12.79 13.02 -15.03
CA VAL A 71 12.44 14.44 -15.21
C VAL A 71 13.46 15.34 -14.51
N GLY A 72 13.82 15.05 -13.26
CA GLY A 72 14.83 15.84 -12.54
C GLY A 72 16.21 15.81 -13.21
N TYR A 73 16.62 14.67 -13.74
CA TYR A 73 17.88 14.51 -14.46
C TYR A 73 17.90 15.29 -15.78
N TRP A 74 16.81 15.24 -16.56
CA TRP A 74 16.73 15.90 -17.87
C TRP A 74 16.45 17.40 -17.79
N ALA A 75 15.83 17.88 -16.71
CA ALA A 75 15.46 19.29 -16.52
C ALA A 75 16.58 20.31 -16.82
N PRO A 76 17.82 20.21 -16.27
CA PRO A 76 18.87 21.18 -16.55
C PRO A 76 19.25 21.24 -18.04
N PHE A 77 19.22 20.11 -18.76
CA PHE A 77 19.55 20.08 -20.18
C PHE A 77 18.52 20.83 -21.03
N PHE A 78 17.22 20.63 -20.73
CA PHE A 78 16.16 21.39 -21.39
C PHE A 78 16.25 22.89 -21.11
N ILE A 79 16.64 23.27 -19.88
CA ILE A 79 16.84 24.69 -19.54
C ILE A 79 18.00 25.27 -20.35
N VAL A 80 19.15 24.57 -20.43
CA VAL A 80 20.29 25.02 -21.23
C VAL A 80 19.93 25.15 -22.70
N GLU A 81 19.27 24.14 -23.27
CA GLU A 81 18.82 24.18 -24.66
C GLU A 81 17.86 25.34 -24.93
N TYR A 82 16.93 25.58 -24.01
CA TYR A 82 16.01 26.72 -24.09
C TYR A 82 16.77 28.06 -24.11
N GLN A 83 17.75 28.23 -23.23
CA GLN A 83 18.55 29.46 -23.18
C GLN A 83 19.40 29.64 -24.44
N LEU A 84 20.00 28.57 -24.96
CA LEU A 84 20.78 28.62 -26.20
C LEU A 84 19.90 29.01 -27.39
N ARG A 85 18.73 28.38 -27.54
CA ARG A 85 17.76 28.74 -28.61
C ARG A 85 17.31 30.19 -28.50
N LYS A 86 17.05 30.67 -27.28
CA LYS A 86 16.67 32.07 -27.03
C LYS A 86 17.78 33.04 -27.42
N ASN A 87 19.03 32.74 -27.07
CA ASN A 87 20.16 33.66 -27.30
C ASN A 87 20.66 33.62 -28.75
N ASN A 88 20.47 32.51 -29.47
CA ASN A 88 20.91 32.33 -30.85
C ASN A 88 19.85 32.70 -31.91
N ALA A 89 18.67 33.18 -31.49
CA ALA A 89 17.59 33.61 -32.39
C ALA A 89 17.71 35.08 -32.84
N HIS A 90 18.89 35.69 -32.69
CA HIS A 90 19.24 37.03 -33.16
C HIS A 90 20.10 36.98 -34.42
#